data_AF-A0A8H5YWS3-F1
#
_entry.id   AF-A0A8H5YWS3-F1
#
_cell.length_a   1.000
_cell.length_b   1.000
_cell.length_c   1.000
_cell.angle_alpha   90.00
_cell.angle_beta   90.00
_cell.angle_gamma   90.00
#
_symmetry.space_group_name_H-M   'P 1'
#
loop_
_entity.id
_entity.type
_entity.pdbx_description
1 polymer ?
#
loop_
_entity_poly.entity_id
_entity_poly.type
_entity_poly.pdbx_seq_one_letter_code
_entity_poly.pdbx_strand_id
1 'polypeptide(L)'
;MKLTNFPILIPAFTAQIAINDPLVITSNLLNIPFVPKAGTLVSEPGYELPLEATFIHGSDFIRRDSDGQWVKLEVTSVARDASGSLLRFSYNGVVNMAGDEGKVIRGDTNATTTGFGNAFVQIRFETDAPGLKLLQDKLYVGSGRFVIEEDRPVIVEYKISEVEVPTSHVYHQPCVPFIVKLPSKLRVVAPELQFAALLLLQEYALSCGPIQAAWFINIPTPGWIQALQVVYMGVDPQDQYPILSTFRVTLHRY
;
A
#
# COMPACT_ATOMS: atom_id res chain seq x y z
N MET A 1 12.66 -6.93 -14.23
CA MET A 1 13.79 -6.45 -13.41
C MET A 1 13.22 -6.04 -12.06
N LYS A 2 13.57 -6.71 -10.96
CA LYS A 2 13.12 -6.31 -9.62
C LYS A 2 14.08 -5.21 -9.15
N LEU A 3 13.61 -3.97 -9.11
CA LEU A 3 14.38 -2.83 -8.62
C LEU A 3 14.53 -2.97 -7.10
N THR A 4 15.56 -3.68 -6.66
CA THR A 4 15.86 -3.84 -5.23
C THR A 4 16.24 -2.49 -4.63
N ASN A 5 15.67 -2.15 -3.48
CA ASN A 5 15.95 -0.95 -2.68
C ASN A 5 15.39 0.39 -3.21
N PHE A 6 14.57 0.39 -4.27
CA PHE A 6 13.83 1.58 -4.67
C PHE A 6 12.43 1.58 -4.04
N PRO A 7 11.89 2.74 -3.62
CA PRO A 7 10.50 2.84 -3.19
C PRO A 7 9.54 2.33 -4.27
N ILE A 8 8.43 1.78 -3.83
CA ILE A 8 7.28 1.40 -4.65
C ILE A 8 6.12 2.35 -4.39
N LEU A 9 5.14 2.33 -5.30
CA LEU A 9 3.93 3.10 -5.21
C LEU A 9 2.73 2.17 -5.03
N ILE A 10 1.99 2.36 -3.94
CA ILE A 10 0.74 1.64 -3.67
C ILE A 10 -0.42 2.57 -4.01
N PRO A 11 -1.35 2.21 -4.92
CA PRO A 11 -2.55 3.00 -5.17
C PRO A 11 -3.31 3.25 -3.86
N ALA A 12 -3.52 4.52 -3.52
CA ALA A 12 -4.07 4.93 -2.23
C ALA A 12 -5.39 5.66 -2.38
N PHE A 13 -5.43 6.72 -3.20
CA PHE A 13 -6.62 7.55 -3.35
C PHE A 13 -6.83 8.04 -4.78
N THR A 14 -8.08 8.34 -5.12
CA THR A 14 -8.45 9.25 -6.20
C THR A 14 -8.97 10.54 -5.61
N ALA A 15 -8.41 11.68 -6.06
CA ALA A 15 -9.01 12.99 -5.84
C ALA A 15 -9.63 13.49 -7.14
N GLN A 16 -10.88 13.96 -7.10
CA GLN A 16 -11.53 14.68 -8.18
C GLN A 16 -11.99 16.03 -7.65
N ILE A 17 -11.56 17.12 -8.27
CA ILE A 17 -11.83 18.48 -7.79
C ILE A 17 -12.35 19.30 -8.95
N ALA A 18 -13.61 19.74 -8.90
CA ALA A 18 -14.11 20.75 -9.81
C ALA A 18 -13.50 22.13 -9.46
N ILE A 19 -13.08 22.85 -10.50
CA ILE A 19 -12.43 24.16 -10.36
C ILE A 19 -13.25 25.26 -11.06
N ASN A 20 -13.17 26.47 -10.51
CA ASN A 20 -13.71 27.68 -11.12
C ASN A 20 -12.73 28.27 -12.14
N ASP A 21 -13.19 29.30 -12.86
CA ASP A 21 -12.35 30.08 -13.75
C ASP A 21 -11.12 30.67 -13.04
N PRO A 22 -9.97 30.76 -13.74
CA PRO A 22 -8.76 31.35 -13.18
C PRO A 22 -8.94 32.81 -12.77
N LEU A 23 -8.50 33.14 -11.56
CA LEU A 23 -8.31 34.51 -11.10
C LEU A 23 -6.87 34.95 -11.39
N VAL A 24 -6.71 35.92 -12.29
CA VAL A 24 -5.37 36.41 -12.68
C VAL A 24 -4.85 37.38 -11.63
N ILE A 25 -3.75 37.01 -10.95
CA ILE A 25 -3.06 37.88 -9.97
C ILE A 25 -1.95 38.67 -10.67
N THR A 26 -1.13 37.97 -11.47
CA THR A 26 -0.11 38.57 -12.34
C THR A 26 -0.02 37.79 -13.65
N SER A 27 0.80 38.24 -14.60
CA SER A 27 1.05 37.50 -15.85
C SER A 27 1.57 36.06 -15.64
N ASN A 28 2.22 35.78 -14.51
CA ASN A 28 2.82 34.48 -14.20
C ASN A 28 2.21 33.81 -12.96
N LEU A 29 1.14 34.36 -12.37
CA LEU A 29 0.50 33.82 -11.17
C LEU A 29 -1.01 33.88 -11.30
N LEU A 30 -1.62 32.70 -11.24
CA LEU A 30 -3.07 32.51 -11.23
C LEU A 30 -3.47 31.92 -9.88
N ASN A 31 -4.69 32.22 -9.45
CA ASN A 31 -5.37 31.49 -8.40
C ASN A 31 -6.56 30.74 -9.01
N ILE A 32 -6.68 29.45 -8.73
CA ILE A 32 -7.76 28.58 -9.24
C ILE A 32 -8.59 28.11 -8.06
N PRO A 33 -9.72 28.79 -7.76
CA PRO A 33 -10.58 28.39 -6.65
C PRO A 33 -11.29 27.08 -6.93
N PHE A 34 -11.41 26.23 -5.92
CA PHE A 34 -12.24 25.03 -6.03
C PHE A 34 -13.71 25.42 -6.06
N VAL A 35 -14.54 24.67 -6.78
CA VAL A 35 -15.99 24.77 -6.65
C VAL A 35 -16.38 24.17 -5.30
N PRO A 36 -17.02 24.93 -4.38
CA PRO A 36 -17.32 24.44 -3.04
C PRO A 36 -18.17 23.18 -3.06
N LYS A 37 -17.77 22.16 -2.27
CA LYS A 37 -18.47 20.86 -2.15
C LYS A 37 -18.60 20.07 -3.46
N ALA A 38 -17.86 20.43 -4.51
CA ALA A 38 -17.88 19.74 -5.80
C ALA A 38 -16.54 19.03 -6.05
N GLY A 39 -16.11 18.23 -5.09
CA GLY A 39 -14.93 17.40 -5.24
C GLY A 39 -14.84 16.34 -4.15
N THR A 40 -14.16 15.24 -4.45
CA THR A 40 -14.04 14.07 -3.60
C THR A 40 -12.59 13.62 -3.45
N LEU A 41 -12.30 12.98 -2.33
CA LEU A 41 -11.10 12.21 -2.08
C LEU A 41 -11.55 10.83 -1.57
N VAL A 42 -11.30 9.80 -2.38
CA VAL A 42 -11.81 8.45 -2.14
C VAL A 42 -10.66 7.47 -2.19
N SER A 43 -10.65 6.50 -1.29
CA SER A 43 -9.64 5.44 -1.28
C SER A 43 -9.79 4.50 -2.47
N GLU A 44 -8.66 4.07 -3.01
CA GLU A 44 -8.64 3.01 -4.02
C GLU A 44 -9.04 1.67 -3.40
N PRO A 45 -9.67 0.77 -4.17
CA PRO A 45 -10.02 -0.56 -3.68
C PRO A 45 -8.80 -1.30 -3.12
N GLY A 46 -8.92 -1.79 -1.88
CA GLY A 46 -7.88 -2.57 -1.21
C GLY A 46 -6.81 -1.73 -0.48
N TYR A 47 -6.89 -0.41 -0.53
CA TYR A 47 -6.04 0.43 0.32
C TYR A 47 -6.47 0.33 1.80
N GLU A 48 -5.50 0.28 2.72
CA GLU A 48 -5.76 -0.12 4.11
C GLU A 48 -6.65 0.87 4.88
N LEU A 49 -6.58 2.16 4.52
CA LEU A 49 -7.31 3.22 5.20
C LEU A 49 -8.53 3.61 4.36
N PRO A 50 -9.74 3.17 4.73
CA PRO A 50 -10.95 3.59 4.04
C PRO A 50 -11.23 5.06 4.33
N LEU A 51 -11.22 5.87 3.29
CA LEU A 51 -11.53 7.29 3.32
C LEU A 51 -12.47 7.61 2.16
N GLU A 52 -13.57 8.27 2.50
CA GLU A 52 -14.44 8.98 1.58
C GLU A 52 -14.64 10.38 2.16
N ALA A 53 -14.14 11.40 1.46
CA ALA A 53 -14.20 12.77 1.89
C ALA A 53 -14.61 13.71 0.76
N THR A 54 -15.26 14.81 1.13
CA THR A 54 -15.69 15.88 0.22
C THR A 54 -14.91 17.14 0.50
N PHE A 55 -14.35 17.76 -0.55
CA PHE A 55 -13.66 19.04 -0.44
C PHE A 55 -14.67 20.16 -0.13
N ILE A 56 -14.47 20.86 0.98
CA ILE A 56 -15.34 21.98 1.39
C ILE A 56 -15.01 23.22 0.57
N HIS A 57 -13.73 23.57 0.53
CA HIS A 57 -13.16 24.67 -0.25
C HIS A 57 -11.66 24.44 -0.41
N GLY A 58 -11.04 25.15 -1.34
CA GLY A 58 -9.61 25.09 -1.58
C GLY A 58 -9.22 26.00 -2.72
N SER A 59 -7.93 26.10 -2.96
CA SER A 59 -7.43 26.82 -4.11
C SER A 59 -6.05 26.33 -4.51
N ASP A 60 -5.73 26.51 -5.80
CA ASP A 60 -4.41 26.29 -6.38
C ASP A 60 -3.79 27.61 -6.81
N PHE A 61 -2.57 27.87 -6.34
CA PHE A 61 -1.75 28.95 -6.87
C PHE A 61 -0.82 28.38 -7.95
N ILE A 62 -1.18 28.68 -9.20
CA ILE A 62 -0.45 28.22 -10.38
C ILE A 62 0.57 29.30 -10.76
N ARG A 63 1.85 28.96 -10.65
CA ARG A 63 2.96 29.85 -11.02
C ARG A 63 3.68 29.34 -12.27
N ARG A 64 3.74 30.16 -13.32
CA ARG A 64 4.53 29.85 -14.52
C ARG A 64 6.00 30.20 -14.27
N ASP A 65 6.89 29.28 -14.62
CA ASP A 65 8.33 29.56 -14.66
C ASP A 65 8.62 30.61 -15.74
N SER A 66 9.72 31.36 -15.62
CA SER A 66 10.03 32.48 -16.51
C SER A 66 10.26 32.07 -17.97
N ASP A 67 10.64 30.81 -18.21
CA ASP A 67 10.82 30.23 -19.55
C ASP A 67 9.52 29.64 -20.14
N GLY A 68 8.43 29.65 -19.36
CA GLY A 68 7.12 29.11 -19.74
C GLY A 68 7.06 27.59 -19.92
N GLN A 69 8.14 26.85 -19.62
CA GLN A 69 8.20 25.40 -19.85
C GLN A 69 7.49 24.61 -18.75
N TRP A 70 7.50 25.15 -17.54
CA TRP A 70 6.94 24.50 -16.37
C TRP A 70 6.00 25.43 -15.63
N VAL A 71 5.07 24.80 -14.93
CA VAL A 71 4.21 25.42 -13.95
C VAL A 71 4.46 24.76 -12.60
N LYS A 72 4.47 25.56 -11.53
CA LYS A 72 4.47 25.10 -10.14
C LYS A 72 3.08 25.25 -9.56
N LEU A 73 2.61 24.19 -8.91
CA LEU A 73 1.33 24.15 -8.21
C LEU A 73 1.58 24.33 -6.71
N GLU A 74 0.69 25.04 -6.05
CA GLU A 74 0.67 25.20 -4.60
C GLU A 74 -0.79 25.18 -4.14
N VAL A 75 -1.22 24.02 -3.66
CA VAL A 75 -2.61 23.76 -3.28
C VAL A 75 -2.76 23.66 -1.79
N THR A 76 -3.82 24.29 -1.28
CA THR A 76 -4.33 24.06 0.06
C THR A 76 -5.85 24.00 0.04
N SER A 77 -6.39 23.00 0.73
CA SER A 77 -7.82 22.73 0.82
C SER A 77 -8.17 22.11 2.17
N VAL A 78 -9.46 22.17 2.51
CA VAL A 78 -10.06 21.45 3.63
C VAL A 78 -11.07 20.46 3.06
N ALA A 79 -10.96 19.20 3.48
CA ALA A 79 -11.92 18.15 3.19
C ALA A 79 -12.60 17.65 4.47
N ARG A 80 -13.79 17.09 4.32
CA ARG A 80 -14.57 16.47 5.39
C ARG A 80 -14.90 15.04 5.03
N ASP A 81 -14.60 14.11 5.92
CA ASP A 81 -14.94 12.71 5.72
C ASP A 81 -16.42 12.42 6.04
N ALA A 82 -16.85 11.18 5.80
CA ALA A 82 -18.19 10.71 6.12
C ALA A 82 -18.53 10.74 7.63
N SER A 83 -17.52 10.71 8.52
CA SER A 83 -17.72 10.83 9.98
C SER A 83 -17.92 12.28 10.44
N GLY A 84 -17.67 13.25 9.56
CA GLY A 84 -17.71 14.68 9.85
C GLY A 84 -16.36 15.25 10.30
N SER A 85 -15.32 14.41 10.40
CA SER A 85 -13.95 14.80 10.71
C SER A 85 -13.35 15.65 9.59
N LEU A 86 -12.49 16.58 9.97
CA LEU A 86 -11.80 17.48 9.05
C LEU A 86 -10.36 17.04 8.81
N LEU A 87 -9.90 17.23 7.58
CA LEU A 87 -8.50 17.11 7.22
C LEU A 87 -8.09 18.27 6.32
N ARG A 88 -6.86 18.74 6.50
CA ARG A 88 -6.20 19.58 5.51
C ARG A 88 -5.65 18.67 4.42
N PHE A 89 -5.89 19.06 3.18
CA PHE A 89 -5.27 18.48 1.99
C PHE A 89 -4.43 19.56 1.33
N SER A 90 -3.13 19.31 1.19
CA SER A 90 -2.23 20.24 0.52
C SER A 90 -1.28 19.49 -0.38
N TYR A 91 -0.86 20.12 -1.47
CA TYR A 91 0.19 19.57 -2.30
C TYR A 91 0.98 20.66 -2.99
N ASN A 92 2.22 20.33 -3.31
CA ASN A 92 3.01 21.06 -4.30
C ASN A 92 3.21 20.15 -5.50
N GLY A 93 3.36 20.74 -6.68
CA GLY A 93 3.54 19.96 -7.88
C GLY A 93 4.17 20.71 -9.03
N VAL A 94 4.40 19.98 -10.11
CA VAL A 94 4.90 20.51 -11.36
C VAL A 94 4.06 20.01 -12.51
N VAL A 95 3.84 20.87 -13.50
CA VAL A 95 3.18 20.53 -14.77
C VAL A 95 4.08 20.94 -15.93
N ASN A 96 4.28 20.02 -16.87
CA ASN A 96 4.97 20.31 -18.12
C ASN A 96 4.02 21.00 -19.11
N MET A 97 4.37 22.21 -19.56
CA MET A 97 3.53 23.03 -20.43
C MET A 97 3.55 22.63 -21.91
N ALA A 98 4.43 21.70 -22.31
CA ALA A 98 4.49 21.17 -23.67
C ALA A 98 3.38 20.15 -23.97
N GLY A 99 2.83 19.51 -22.93
CA GLY A 99 1.76 18.51 -23.04
C GLY A 99 0.36 19.10 -23.22
N ASP A 100 -0.63 18.22 -23.25
CA ASP A 100 -2.05 18.61 -23.37
C ASP A 100 -2.55 19.40 -22.16
N GLU A 101 -1.98 19.15 -20.97
CA GLU A 101 -2.21 19.91 -19.74
C GLU A 101 -1.83 21.38 -19.92
N GLY A 102 -0.75 21.64 -20.67
CA GLY A 102 -0.34 22.99 -21.00
C GLY A 102 -1.38 23.72 -21.85
N LYS A 103 -2.09 23.01 -22.74
CA LYS A 103 -3.19 23.58 -23.54
C LYS A 103 -4.35 24.00 -22.66
N VAL A 104 -4.71 23.15 -21.69
CA VAL A 104 -5.74 23.46 -20.69
C VAL A 104 -5.35 24.70 -19.88
N ILE A 105 -4.13 24.73 -19.34
CA ILE A 105 -3.65 25.84 -18.50
C ILE A 105 -3.54 27.17 -19.28
N ARG A 106 -3.31 27.12 -20.60
CA ARG A 106 -3.33 28.31 -21.46
C ARG A 106 -4.73 28.76 -21.84
N GLY A 107 -5.75 27.92 -21.67
CA GLY A 107 -7.11 28.19 -22.10
C GLY A 107 -7.30 28.01 -23.61
N ASP A 108 -6.55 27.10 -24.23
CA ASP A 108 -6.64 26.84 -25.68
C ASP A 108 -8.04 26.27 -26.00
N THR A 109 -8.72 26.79 -27.03
CA THR A 109 -10.12 26.43 -27.36
C THR A 109 -10.32 24.98 -27.82
N ASN A 110 -9.25 24.29 -28.16
CA ASN A 110 -9.23 22.88 -28.55
C ASN A 110 -8.69 21.96 -27.45
N ALA A 111 -8.56 22.46 -26.22
CA ALA A 111 -8.18 21.64 -25.08
C ALA A 111 -9.25 20.59 -24.79
N THR A 112 -8.82 19.36 -24.51
CA THR A 112 -9.69 18.22 -24.19
C THR A 112 -9.22 17.57 -22.89
N THR A 113 -9.98 16.58 -22.41
CA THR A 113 -9.51 15.70 -21.33
C THR A 113 -8.11 15.19 -21.62
N THR A 114 -7.21 15.29 -20.65
CA THR A 114 -5.80 14.93 -20.80
C THR A 114 -5.52 13.53 -20.28
N GLY A 115 -4.38 12.97 -20.70
CA GLY A 115 -3.83 11.77 -20.10
C GLY A 115 -3.22 12.04 -18.71
N PHE A 116 -2.70 10.99 -18.09
CA PHE A 116 -1.84 11.13 -16.91
C PHE A 116 -0.37 11.20 -17.35
N GLY A 117 0.49 11.75 -16.48
CA GLY A 117 1.96 11.63 -16.62
C GLY A 117 2.71 12.92 -16.96
N ASN A 118 2.02 14.06 -17.10
CA ASN A 118 2.65 15.38 -17.27
C ASN A 118 2.48 16.31 -16.07
N ALA A 119 1.68 15.90 -15.08
CA ALA A 119 1.45 16.62 -13.84
C ALA A 119 1.77 15.69 -12.67
N PHE A 120 2.73 16.08 -11.83
CA PHE A 120 3.14 15.31 -10.65
C PHE A 120 3.09 16.15 -9.39
N VAL A 121 2.60 15.55 -8.31
CA VAL A 121 2.36 16.23 -7.04
C VAL A 121 2.91 15.43 -5.86
N GLN A 122 3.30 16.12 -4.80
CA GLN A 122 3.55 15.56 -3.47
C GLN A 122 2.43 16.02 -2.54
N ILE A 123 1.68 15.07 -1.96
CA ILE A 123 0.50 15.36 -1.15
C ILE A 123 0.86 15.25 0.33
N ARG A 124 0.30 16.16 1.13
CA ARG A 124 0.33 16.11 2.58
C ARG A 124 -1.07 16.25 3.15
N PHE A 125 -1.35 15.39 4.13
CA PHE A 125 -2.54 15.42 4.96
C PHE A 125 -2.19 15.92 6.35
N GLU A 126 -3.11 16.65 6.99
CA GLU A 126 -3.00 17.05 8.40
C GLU A 126 -4.38 16.94 9.07
N THR A 127 -4.47 16.30 10.25
CA THR A 127 -5.74 16.09 10.97
C THR A 127 -5.49 15.63 12.42
N ASP A 128 -6.38 16.00 13.34
CA ASP A 128 -6.38 15.46 14.70
C ASP A 128 -7.35 14.28 14.87
N ALA A 129 -8.07 13.88 13.81
CA ALA A 129 -9.03 12.80 13.88
C ALA A 129 -8.31 11.46 14.12
N PRO A 130 -8.57 10.75 15.24
CA PRO A 130 -7.81 9.54 15.59
C PRO A 130 -7.88 8.44 14.52
N GLY A 131 -9.03 8.30 13.85
CA GLY A 131 -9.23 7.32 12.78
C GLY A 131 -8.50 7.65 11.46
N LEU A 132 -7.98 8.87 11.31
CA LEU A 132 -7.30 9.34 10.11
C LEU A 132 -5.82 9.62 10.34
N LYS A 133 -5.31 9.36 11.55
CA LYS A 133 -3.93 9.72 11.94
C LYS A 133 -2.89 9.14 11.00
N LEU A 134 -3.13 7.95 10.48
CA LEU A 134 -2.26 7.24 9.55
C LEU A 134 -1.97 8.01 8.25
N LEU A 135 -2.85 8.93 7.83
CA LEU A 135 -2.61 9.81 6.69
C LEU A 135 -1.39 10.73 6.89
N GLN A 136 -1.05 11.06 8.12
CA GLN A 136 0.04 11.99 8.43
C GLN A 136 1.39 11.29 8.54
N ASP A 137 1.37 9.99 8.80
CA ASP A 137 2.56 9.18 9.04
C ASP A 137 3.16 8.60 7.73
N LYS A 138 2.55 8.94 6.59
CA LYS A 138 2.85 8.40 5.26
C LYS A 138 3.21 9.48 4.26
N LEU A 139 3.92 9.08 3.20
CA LEU A 139 4.28 9.94 2.07
C LEU A 139 3.41 9.60 0.87
N TYR A 140 2.93 10.65 0.19
CA TYR A 140 2.05 10.49 -0.96
C TYR A 140 2.55 11.27 -2.15
N VAL A 141 2.49 10.64 -3.32
CA VAL A 141 2.73 11.26 -4.61
C VAL A 141 1.55 11.00 -5.52
N GLY A 142 1.31 11.88 -6.48
CA GLY A 142 0.19 11.73 -7.40
C GLY A 142 0.54 12.11 -8.82
N SER A 143 -0.21 11.53 -9.75
CA SER A 143 -0.24 11.93 -11.17
C SER A 143 -1.60 12.55 -11.48
N GLY A 144 -1.57 13.75 -12.05
CA GLY A 144 -2.75 14.55 -12.35
C GLY A 144 -3.16 14.50 -13.82
N ARG A 145 -4.44 14.79 -14.07
CA ARG A 145 -5.00 15.11 -15.39
C ARG A 145 -6.13 16.13 -15.28
N PHE A 146 -6.49 16.73 -16.40
CA PHE A 146 -7.74 17.50 -16.53
C PHE A 146 -8.80 16.65 -17.20
N VAL A 147 -10.02 16.70 -16.67
CA VAL A 147 -11.23 16.16 -17.29
C VAL A 147 -12.08 17.33 -17.74
N ILE A 148 -12.29 17.40 -19.05
CA ILE A 148 -13.06 18.44 -19.73
C ILE A 148 -14.26 17.77 -20.37
N GLU A 149 -15.43 18.25 -19.99
CA GLU A 149 -16.73 17.85 -20.53
C GLU A 149 -17.54 19.12 -20.82
N GLU A 150 -18.37 19.05 -21.85
CA GLU A 150 -19.22 20.18 -22.25
C GLU A 150 -20.20 20.55 -21.12
N ASP A 151 -20.41 21.85 -20.91
CA ASP A 151 -21.31 22.42 -19.89
C ASP A 151 -21.04 21.97 -18.43
N ARG A 152 -19.86 21.42 -18.16
CA ARG A 152 -19.44 21.03 -16.81
C ARG A 152 -18.19 21.81 -16.38
N PRO A 153 -18.03 22.10 -15.07
CA PRO A 153 -16.77 22.62 -14.56
C PRO A 153 -15.62 21.69 -14.93
N VAL A 154 -14.45 22.25 -15.23
CA VAL A 154 -13.24 21.45 -15.41
C VAL A 154 -12.95 20.72 -14.10
N ILE A 155 -12.65 19.43 -14.18
CA ILE A 155 -12.24 18.62 -13.04
C ILE A 155 -10.75 18.37 -13.14
N VAL A 156 -10.01 18.65 -12.07
CA VAL A 156 -8.66 18.11 -11.90
C VAL A 156 -8.77 16.77 -11.18
N GLU A 157 -8.24 15.73 -11.79
CA GLU A 157 -8.24 14.39 -11.21
C GLU A 157 -6.81 13.96 -10.91
N TYR A 158 -6.59 13.43 -9.70
CA TYR A 158 -5.32 12.86 -9.28
C TYR A 158 -5.48 11.40 -8.90
N LYS A 159 -4.62 10.54 -9.46
CA LYS A 159 -4.34 9.22 -8.91
C LYS A 159 -3.18 9.35 -7.94
N ILE A 160 -3.46 9.08 -6.67
CA ILE A 160 -2.55 9.28 -5.54
C ILE A 160 -2.08 7.92 -5.05
N SER A 161 -0.77 7.80 -4.85
CA SER A 161 -0.13 6.61 -4.32
C SER A 161 0.61 6.93 -3.03
N GLU A 162 0.56 5.98 -2.09
CA GLU A 162 1.51 5.93 -0.99
C GLU A 162 2.88 5.53 -1.51
N VAL A 163 3.92 6.17 -1.00
CA VAL A 163 5.30 5.76 -1.19
C VAL A 163 5.67 4.78 -0.09
N GLU A 164 5.96 3.54 -0.47
CA GLU A 164 6.36 2.49 0.44
C GLU A 164 7.72 1.92 0.03
N VAL A 165 8.41 1.24 0.94
CA VAL A 165 9.50 0.34 0.51
C VAL A 165 8.87 -0.93 -0.04
N PRO A 166 9.50 -1.62 -1.01
CA PRO A 166 9.12 -2.98 -1.30
C PRO A 166 9.27 -3.71 0.03
N THR A 167 8.15 -4.07 0.65
CA THR A 167 8.21 -5.03 1.73
C THR A 167 8.93 -6.21 1.09
N SER A 168 10.13 -6.50 1.59
CA SER A 168 10.46 -7.90 1.73
C SER A 168 9.31 -8.42 2.57
N HIS A 169 8.24 -8.86 1.91
CA HIS A 169 7.65 -10.11 2.31
C HIS A 169 8.89 -10.95 2.54
N VAL A 170 9.23 -11.13 3.82
CA VAL A 170 9.84 -12.36 4.26
C VAL A 170 9.03 -13.34 3.47
N TYR A 171 9.63 -13.90 2.42
CA TYR A 171 9.04 -15.05 1.78
C TYR A 171 8.97 -15.99 2.97
N HIS A 172 7.82 -16.06 3.64
CA HIS A 172 7.41 -17.30 4.24
C HIS A 172 7.41 -18.19 3.02
N GLN A 173 8.55 -18.83 2.78
CA GLN A 173 8.58 -19.99 1.94
C GLN A 173 7.37 -20.79 2.41
N PRO A 174 6.42 -21.14 1.51
CA PRO A 174 5.32 -21.99 1.92
C PRO A 174 5.95 -23.13 2.70
N CYS A 175 5.63 -23.30 3.98
CA CYS A 175 6.43 -24.15 4.86
C CYS A 175 6.37 -25.57 4.30
N VAL A 176 7.38 -25.93 3.50
CA VAL A 176 7.40 -27.20 2.79
C VAL A 176 7.82 -28.22 3.84
N PRO A 177 7.14 -29.36 3.97
CA PRO A 177 7.56 -30.37 4.93
C PRO A 177 9.00 -30.83 4.65
N PHE A 178 9.91 -30.50 5.57
CA PHE A 178 11.28 -30.99 5.52
C PHE A 178 11.32 -32.45 5.96
N ILE A 179 11.86 -33.33 5.11
CA ILE A 179 12.16 -34.71 5.47
C ILE A 179 13.59 -34.75 6.00
N VAL A 180 13.76 -34.91 7.30
CA VAL A 180 15.08 -35.13 7.91
C VAL A 180 15.47 -36.59 7.74
N LYS A 181 16.46 -36.86 6.87
CA LYS A 181 17.14 -38.17 6.82
C LYS A 181 18.28 -38.18 7.84
N LEU A 182 18.13 -38.97 8.90
CA LEU A 182 19.22 -39.21 9.85
C LEU A 182 20.22 -40.23 9.27
N PRO A 183 21.53 -40.07 9.52
CA PRO A 183 22.54 -41.01 9.04
C PRO A 183 22.38 -42.37 9.72
N SER A 184 22.62 -43.43 8.96
CA SER A 184 22.33 -44.85 9.29
C SER A 184 23.09 -45.44 10.49
N LYS A 185 23.93 -44.66 11.18
CA LYS A 185 24.78 -45.13 12.29
C LYS A 185 24.42 -44.53 13.65
N LEU A 186 23.37 -43.73 13.77
CA LEU A 186 22.91 -43.25 15.09
C LEU A 186 22.14 -44.37 15.83
N ARG A 187 22.75 -44.93 16.88
CA ARG A 187 22.00 -45.63 17.93
C ARG A 187 21.46 -44.58 18.89
N VAL A 188 20.23 -44.12 18.63
CA VAL A 188 19.60 -43.09 19.47
C VAL A 188 18.96 -43.74 20.68
N VAL A 189 19.31 -43.26 21.88
CA VAL A 189 18.61 -43.60 23.13
C VAL A 189 17.51 -42.56 23.34
N ALA A 190 16.34 -42.99 23.83
CA ALA A 190 15.08 -42.22 23.87
C ALA A 190 15.15 -40.72 24.24
N PRO A 191 16.02 -40.24 25.16
CA PRO A 191 16.10 -38.81 25.50
C PRO A 191 16.69 -37.92 24.38
N GLU A 192 17.61 -38.45 23.58
CA GLU A 192 18.31 -37.69 22.53
C GLU A 192 17.39 -37.41 21.32
N LEU A 193 16.44 -38.31 21.07
CA LEU A 193 15.39 -38.16 20.06
C LEU A 193 14.42 -37.01 20.38
N GLN A 194 14.09 -36.84 21.67
CA GLN A 194 13.27 -35.72 22.12
C GLN A 194 14.00 -34.39 21.94
N PHE A 195 15.30 -34.37 22.21
CA PHE A 195 16.12 -33.16 22.07
C PHE A 195 16.28 -32.73 20.61
N ALA A 196 16.53 -33.68 19.71
CA ALA A 196 16.60 -33.40 18.27
C ALA A 196 15.27 -32.91 17.70
N ALA A 197 14.14 -33.49 18.14
CA ALA A 197 12.81 -33.02 17.76
C ALA A 197 12.50 -31.62 18.29
N LEU A 198 12.95 -31.29 19.51
CA LEU A 198 12.77 -29.97 20.10
C LEU A 198 13.57 -28.90 19.33
N LEU A 199 14.80 -29.20 18.94
CA LEU A 199 15.64 -28.31 18.12
C LEU A 199 15.01 -28.04 16.75
N LEU A 200 14.49 -29.08 16.09
CA LEU A 200 13.79 -28.94 14.81
C LEU A 200 12.51 -28.11 14.93
N LEU A 201 11.75 -28.28 16.01
CA LEU A 201 10.57 -27.46 16.30
C LEU A 201 10.94 -25.99 16.57
N GLN A 202 12.07 -25.76 17.24
CA GLN A 202 12.56 -24.41 17.50
C GLN A 202 13.02 -23.70 16.22
N GLU A 203 13.77 -24.39 15.35
CA GLU A 203 14.15 -23.86 14.03
C GLU A 203 12.92 -23.60 13.16
N TYR A 204 11.92 -24.49 13.20
CA TYR A 204 10.67 -24.29 12.47
C TYR A 204 9.87 -23.09 12.99
N ALA A 205 9.74 -22.94 14.31
CA ALA A 205 9.05 -21.80 14.94
C ALA A 205 9.70 -20.45 14.59
N LEU A 206 11.04 -20.42 14.50
CA LEU A 206 11.79 -19.25 14.05
C LEU A 206 11.48 -18.88 12.58
N SER A 207 11.15 -19.86 11.73
CA SER A 207 10.84 -19.65 10.31
C SER A 207 9.35 -19.43 9.98
N CYS A 208 8.43 -20.02 10.75
CA CYS A 208 7.00 -20.13 10.40
C CYS A 208 6.04 -19.56 11.46
N GLY A 209 6.55 -18.97 12.55
CA GLY A 209 5.74 -18.33 13.60
C GLY A 209 5.51 -19.19 14.85
N PRO A 210 4.83 -18.64 15.88
CA PRO A 210 4.71 -19.27 17.19
C PRO A 210 3.88 -20.56 17.15
N ILE A 211 4.47 -21.65 17.65
CA ILE A 211 3.81 -22.95 17.77
C ILE A 211 2.82 -22.92 18.94
N GLN A 212 1.52 -23.08 18.67
CA GLN A 212 0.50 -23.06 19.74
C GLN A 212 0.41 -24.37 20.53
N ALA A 213 0.61 -25.52 19.87
CA ALA A 213 0.66 -26.83 20.52
C ALA A 213 1.43 -27.84 19.66
N ALA A 214 2.17 -28.74 20.31
CA ALA A 214 2.80 -29.90 19.69
C ALA A 214 2.55 -31.13 20.58
N TRP A 215 2.08 -32.22 19.95
CA TRP A 215 1.80 -33.48 20.64
C TRP A 215 2.74 -34.56 20.13
N PHE A 216 3.29 -35.34 21.05
CA PHE A 216 4.07 -36.52 20.72
C PHE A 216 3.18 -37.76 20.82
N ILE A 217 2.84 -38.35 19.67
CA ILE A 217 2.09 -39.61 19.65
C ILE A 217 3.07 -40.73 19.35
N ASN A 218 3.25 -41.62 20.33
CA ASN A 218 4.05 -42.83 20.14
C ASN A 218 3.17 -43.89 19.48
N ILE A 219 3.39 -44.18 18.21
CA ILE A 219 2.58 -45.15 17.47
C ILE A 219 3.32 -46.49 17.48
N PRO A 220 2.86 -47.50 18.25
CA PRO A 220 3.44 -48.82 18.20
C PRO A 220 3.12 -49.44 16.83
N THR A 221 4.15 -49.71 16.04
CA THR A 221 4.01 -50.42 14.76
C THR A 221 4.91 -51.65 14.78
N PRO A 222 4.42 -52.84 14.36
CA PRO A 222 5.22 -54.06 14.37
C PRO A 222 6.44 -53.90 13.44
N GLY A 223 7.65 -54.07 13.98
CA GLY A 223 8.90 -53.98 13.22
C GLY A 223 9.60 -52.61 13.22
N TRP A 224 9.06 -51.60 13.91
CA TRP A 224 9.62 -50.25 13.98
C TRP A 224 10.08 -49.92 15.40
N ILE A 225 11.15 -49.11 15.54
CA ILE A 225 11.69 -48.75 16.87
C ILE A 225 10.88 -47.63 17.50
N GLN A 226 10.37 -46.67 16.72
CA GLN A 226 9.46 -45.59 17.12
C GLN A 226 9.07 -44.76 15.88
N ALA A 227 7.82 -44.30 15.81
CA ALA A 227 7.38 -43.29 14.85
C ALA A 227 6.92 -42.05 15.62
N LEU A 228 7.47 -40.89 15.28
CA LEU A 228 7.10 -39.62 15.88
C LEU A 228 6.17 -38.88 14.93
N GLN A 229 4.92 -38.70 15.34
CA GLN A 229 3.99 -37.83 14.64
C GLN A 229 3.87 -36.53 15.43
N VAL A 230 4.20 -35.42 14.78
CA VAL A 230 4.05 -34.06 15.32
C VAL A 230 2.90 -33.42 14.57
N VAL A 231 1.82 -33.12 15.29
CA VAL A 231 0.66 -32.39 14.75
C VAL A 231 0.75 -30.96 15.24
N TYR A 232 0.74 -30.01 14.30
CA TYR A 232 0.74 -28.58 14.59
C TYR A 232 -0.57 -27.94 14.11
N MET A 233 -1.09 -27.04 14.94
CA MET A 233 -2.18 -26.13 14.59
C MET A 233 -1.63 -24.71 14.56
N GLY A 234 -1.61 -24.12 13.38
CA GLY A 234 -1.31 -22.71 13.17
C GLY A 234 -2.53 -21.95 12.69
N VAL A 235 -2.54 -20.64 12.93
CA VAL A 235 -3.48 -19.71 12.32
C VAL A 235 -2.69 -18.92 11.28
N ASP A 236 -3.09 -18.97 10.02
CA ASP A 236 -2.53 -18.08 9.00
C ASP A 236 -2.99 -16.65 9.34
N PRO A 237 -2.11 -15.66 9.47
CA PRO A 237 -2.51 -14.29 9.75
C PRO A 237 -3.49 -13.69 8.72
N GLN A 238 -3.54 -14.24 7.50
CA GLN A 238 -4.45 -13.80 6.44
C GLN A 238 -5.68 -14.70 6.25
N ASP A 239 -5.66 -15.94 6.74
CA ASP A 239 -6.79 -16.88 6.65
C ASP A 239 -7.22 -17.32 8.05
N GLN A 240 -8.44 -16.94 8.45
CA GLN A 240 -9.01 -17.23 9.78
C GLN A 240 -9.31 -18.72 10.05
N TYR A 241 -8.78 -19.63 9.24
CA TYR A 241 -8.98 -21.08 9.39
C TYR A 241 -7.72 -21.75 9.97
N PRO A 242 -7.87 -22.65 10.94
CA PRO A 242 -6.73 -23.39 11.49
C PRO A 242 -6.14 -24.31 10.42
N ILE A 243 -4.85 -24.14 10.12
CA ILE A 243 -4.10 -25.04 9.25
C ILE A 243 -3.60 -26.21 10.10
N LEU A 244 -4.15 -27.40 9.86
CA LEU A 244 -3.70 -28.64 10.49
C LEU A 244 -2.58 -29.26 9.64
N SER A 245 -1.33 -29.08 10.07
CA SER A 245 -0.17 -29.69 9.41
C SER A 245 0.30 -30.90 10.21
N THR A 246 0.46 -32.04 9.53
CA THR A 246 0.91 -33.29 10.15
C THR A 246 2.28 -33.66 9.61
N PHE A 247 3.27 -33.76 10.50
CA PHE A 247 4.61 -34.24 10.16
C PHE A 247 4.82 -35.64 10.71
N ARG A 248 5.38 -36.53 9.89
CA ARG A 248 5.70 -37.90 10.29
C ARG A 248 7.20 -38.15 10.13
N VAL A 249 7.90 -38.36 11.24
CA VAL A 249 9.30 -38.80 11.23
C VAL A 249 9.31 -40.33 11.35
N THR A 250 9.83 -40.99 10.32
CA THR A 250 9.91 -42.46 10.26
C THR A 250 11.37 -42.90 10.34
N LEU A 251 11.71 -43.70 11.34
CA LEU A 251 13.04 -44.27 11.52
C LEU A 251 13.05 -45.71 11.01
N HIS A 252 13.88 -45.99 10.00
CA HIS A 252 14.08 -47.34 9.51
C HIS A 252 15.26 -48.00 10.21
N ARG A 253 15.11 -49.29 10.54
CA ARG A 253 16.24 -50.16 10.88
C ARG A 253 16.73 -50.79 9.57
N TYR A 254 17.99 -50.59 9.22
CA TYR A 254 18.70 -51.44 8.28
C TYR A 254 19.63 -52.35 9.07
#